data_AF-S5XWI9-F1
#
_entry.id   AF-S5XWI9-F1
#
_cell.length_a   1.000
_cell.length_b   1.000
_cell.length_c   1.000
_cell.angle_alpha   90.00
_cell.angle_beta   90.00
_cell.angle_gamma   90.00
#
_symmetry.space_group_name_H-M   'P 1'
#
loop_
_entity.id
_entity.type
_entity.pdbx_description
1 polymer ?
#
loop_
_entity_poly.entity_id
_entity_poly.type
_entity_poly.pdbx_seq_one_letter_code
_entity_poly.pdbx_strand_id
1 'polypeptide(L)'
;MSAGTICKQAEEGLSEHFAALVGSRLCHDLISPLGAIGNGVELLQLSGEFPGIGQSSELQLISESVDAARNRISLFRMAFGHTSSEQRIGRNELASLLETFDRNGRIRIRFEAEGDLPRTDGRLIMLALMCFETAMPWGGRVLICRAASGWRLVAEATRIKTDPALWAWLDGGKSHALPMLQPPDVHFGLMASFAHEAGRNLMWELDENGGEISF
;
A
#
# COMPACT_ATOMS: atom_id res chain seq x y z
N MET A 1 -0.79 31.15 15.60
CA MET A 1 -0.02 29.92 15.73
C MET A 1 1.26 30.24 16.49
N SER A 2 1.52 29.58 17.63
CA SER A 2 2.67 29.88 18.50
C SER A 2 3.95 29.24 17.94
N ALA A 3 5.11 29.85 18.18
CA ALA A 3 6.42 29.34 17.74
C ALA A 3 6.71 27.89 18.21
N GLY A 4 6.10 27.46 19.34
CA GLY A 4 6.20 26.08 19.83
C GLY A 4 5.46 25.03 18.99
N THR A 5 4.44 25.42 18.21
CA THR A 5 3.72 24.51 17.30
C THR A 5 4.52 24.24 16.04
N ILE A 6 5.23 25.25 15.52
CA ILE A 6 6.06 25.16 14.31
C ILE A 6 7.28 24.25 14.55
N CYS A 7 7.89 24.32 15.74
CA CYS A 7 9.03 23.47 16.09
C CYS A 7 8.64 21.98 16.21
N LYS A 8 7.48 21.68 16.82
CA LYS A 8 6.95 20.31 16.90
C LYS A 8 6.58 19.72 15.54
N GLN A 9 5.92 20.50 14.68
CA GLN A 9 5.57 20.06 13.32
C GLN A 9 6.81 19.77 12.47
N ALA A 10 7.87 20.56 12.64
CA ALA A 10 9.15 20.33 11.96
C ALA A 10 9.87 19.06 12.48
N GLU A 11 9.82 18.78 13.79
CA GLU A 11 10.39 17.56 14.39
C GLU A 11 9.61 16.29 14.02
N GLU A 12 8.28 16.39 13.95
CA GLU A 12 7.38 15.29 13.52
C GLU A 12 7.61 14.95 12.04
N GLY A 13 7.66 15.96 11.16
CA GLY A 13 7.95 15.77 9.74
C GLY A 13 9.35 15.21 9.46
N LEU A 14 10.34 15.55 10.28
CA LEU A 14 11.70 15.00 10.19
C LEU A 14 11.73 13.52 10.56
N SER A 15 11.01 13.13 11.61
CA SER A 15 10.94 11.74 12.08
C SER A 15 10.24 10.84 11.04
N GLU A 16 9.16 11.33 10.44
CA GLU A 16 8.48 10.64 9.34
C GLU A 16 9.37 10.50 8.11
N HIS A 17 10.11 11.56 7.75
CA HIS A 17 11.06 11.51 6.64
C HIS A 17 12.15 10.44 6.87
N PHE A 18 12.71 10.36 8.08
CA PHE A 18 13.68 9.30 8.40
C PHE A 18 13.05 7.91 8.36
N ALA A 19 11.83 7.73 8.86
CA ALA A 19 11.13 6.45 8.76
C ALA A 19 10.94 6.03 7.29
N ALA A 20 10.59 6.96 6.41
CA ALA A 20 10.45 6.70 4.97
C ALA A 20 11.80 6.33 4.31
N LEU A 21 12.90 7.00 4.70
CA LEU A 21 14.25 6.66 4.22
C LEU A 21 14.68 5.26 4.69
N VAL A 22 14.43 4.91 5.95
CA VAL A 22 14.68 3.57 6.49
C VAL A 22 13.85 2.53 5.75
N GLY A 23 12.56 2.79 5.53
CA GLY A 23 11.67 1.92 4.74
C GLY A 23 12.20 1.68 3.32
N SER A 24 12.62 2.75 2.63
CA SER A 24 13.27 2.65 1.31
C SER A 24 14.54 1.81 1.34
N ARG A 25 15.39 1.99 2.36
CA ARG A 25 16.65 1.24 2.48
C ARG A 25 16.40 -0.25 2.74
N LEU A 26 15.50 -0.57 3.66
CA LEU A 26 15.12 -1.96 3.94
C LEU A 26 14.55 -2.64 2.70
N CYS A 27 13.63 -1.98 1.99
CA CYS A 27 13.07 -2.55 0.76
C CYS A 27 14.14 -2.74 -0.32
N HIS A 28 15.03 -1.77 -0.52
CA HIS A 28 16.14 -1.87 -1.47
C HIS A 28 17.03 -3.09 -1.19
N ASP A 29 17.44 -3.25 0.08
CA ASP A 29 18.36 -4.31 0.47
C ASP A 29 17.71 -5.71 0.41
N LEU A 30 16.39 -5.81 0.55
CA LEU A 30 15.64 -7.07 0.47
C LEU A 30 15.24 -7.46 -0.96
N ILE A 31 15.13 -6.51 -1.90
CA ILE A 31 14.76 -6.80 -3.29
C ILE A 31 15.83 -7.66 -3.97
N SER A 32 17.12 -7.34 -3.78
CA SER A 32 18.23 -8.05 -4.43
C SER A 32 18.32 -9.54 -4.06
N PRO A 33 18.37 -9.94 -2.77
CA PRO A 33 18.44 -11.36 -2.41
C PRO A 33 17.19 -12.14 -2.84
N LEU A 34 15.99 -11.55 -2.77
CA LEU A 34 14.78 -12.22 -3.29
C LEU A 34 14.83 -12.42 -4.80
N GLY A 35 15.35 -11.43 -5.54
CA GLY A 35 15.58 -11.55 -6.98
C GLY A 35 16.56 -12.67 -7.31
N ALA A 36 17.65 -12.80 -6.55
CA ALA A 36 18.62 -13.87 -6.73
C ALA A 36 18.02 -15.26 -6.48
N ILE A 37 17.17 -15.41 -5.44
CA ILE A 37 16.47 -16.67 -5.16
C ILE A 37 15.50 -17.01 -6.31
N GLY A 38 14.70 -16.04 -6.76
CA GLY A 38 13.75 -16.24 -7.87
C GLY A 38 14.45 -16.65 -9.16
N ASN A 39 15.54 -15.96 -9.52
CA ASN A 39 16.35 -16.32 -10.68
C ASN A 39 16.97 -17.72 -10.54
N GLY A 40 17.41 -18.10 -9.34
CA GLY A 40 17.93 -19.44 -9.07
C GLY A 40 16.87 -20.54 -9.27
N VAL A 41 15.64 -20.29 -8.80
CA VAL A 41 14.50 -21.19 -9.01
C VAL A 41 14.17 -21.32 -10.50
N GLU A 42 14.10 -20.21 -11.23
CA GLU A 42 13.86 -20.21 -12.68
C GLU A 42 14.96 -20.99 -13.43
N LEU A 43 16.23 -20.77 -13.09
CA LEU A 43 17.36 -21.51 -13.68
C LEU A 43 17.28 -23.01 -13.39
N LEU A 44 16.89 -23.43 -12.18
CA LEU A 44 16.70 -24.83 -11.86
C LEU A 44 15.57 -25.46 -12.69
N GLN A 45 14.47 -24.74 -12.91
CA GLN A 45 13.36 -25.21 -13.76
C GLN A 45 13.77 -25.34 -15.24
N LEU A 46 14.63 -24.45 -15.71
CA LEU A 46 15.16 -24.46 -17.07
C LEU A 46 16.32 -25.45 -17.24
N SER A 47 16.97 -25.85 -16.14
CA SER A 47 18.07 -26.81 -16.18
C SER A 47 17.55 -28.19 -16.60
N GLY A 48 18.13 -28.75 -17.66
CA GLY A 48 17.85 -30.12 -18.08
C GLY A 48 18.42 -31.18 -17.12
N GLU A 49 19.15 -30.75 -16.09
CA GLU A 49 19.83 -31.61 -15.12
C GLU A 49 18.87 -32.28 -14.12
N PHE A 50 17.71 -31.68 -13.87
CA PHE A 50 16.71 -32.19 -12.92
C PHE A 50 15.33 -32.36 -13.59
N PRO A 51 15.12 -33.45 -14.36
CA PRO A 51 13.85 -33.69 -15.03
C PRO A 51 12.67 -33.68 -14.05
N GLY A 52 11.65 -32.88 -14.34
CA GLY A 52 10.42 -32.79 -13.54
C GLY A 52 10.51 -31.89 -12.31
N ILE A 53 11.65 -31.22 -12.04
CA ILE A 53 11.81 -30.37 -10.84
C ILE A 53 10.78 -29.22 -10.77
N GLY A 54 10.40 -28.64 -11.91
CA GLY A 54 9.36 -27.60 -11.98
C GLY A 54 7.95 -28.08 -11.64
N GLN A 55 7.72 -29.41 -11.64
CA GLN A 55 6.46 -30.02 -11.20
C GLN A 55 6.50 -30.46 -9.73
N SER A 56 7.64 -30.28 -9.04
CA SER A 56 7.71 -30.57 -7.61
C SER A 56 6.92 -29.54 -6.81
N SER A 57 6.10 -30.03 -5.87
CA SER A 57 5.33 -29.19 -4.95
C SER A 57 6.21 -28.26 -4.12
N GLU A 58 7.41 -28.71 -3.78
CA GLU A 58 8.37 -27.99 -2.96
C GLU A 58 8.95 -26.80 -3.73
N LEU A 59 9.34 -26.99 -5.00
CA LEU A 59 9.87 -25.89 -5.81
C LEU A 59 8.78 -24.90 -6.18
N GLN A 60 7.55 -25.36 -6.43
CA GLN A 60 6.38 -24.49 -6.64
C GLN A 60 6.12 -23.63 -5.41
N LEU A 61 6.09 -24.23 -4.20
CA LEU A 61 5.92 -23.50 -2.95
C LEU A 61 7.01 -22.45 -2.73
N ILE A 62 8.28 -22.77 -3.03
CA ILE A 62 9.39 -21.82 -2.95
C ILE A 62 9.18 -20.67 -3.95
N SER A 63 8.86 -20.98 -5.20
CA SER A 63 8.61 -19.98 -6.25
C SER A 63 7.49 -19.01 -5.82
N GLU A 64 6.35 -19.56 -5.42
CA GLU A 64 5.19 -18.78 -4.96
C GLU A 64 5.53 -17.91 -3.75
N SER A 65 6.30 -18.45 -2.79
CA SER A 65 6.72 -17.70 -1.59
C SER A 65 7.64 -16.54 -1.93
N VAL A 66 8.59 -16.74 -2.83
CA VAL A 66 9.54 -15.70 -3.28
C VAL A 66 8.80 -14.61 -4.05
N ASP A 67 7.89 -14.99 -4.95
CA ASP A 67 7.07 -14.05 -5.71
C ASP A 67 6.15 -13.24 -4.79
N ALA A 68 5.49 -13.89 -3.83
CA ALA A 68 4.66 -13.21 -2.84
C ALA A 68 5.49 -12.21 -2.00
N ALA A 69 6.67 -12.62 -1.52
CA ALA A 69 7.57 -11.75 -0.76
C ALA A 69 8.04 -10.54 -1.60
N ARG A 70 8.45 -10.78 -2.85
CA ARG A 70 8.91 -9.71 -3.76
C ARG A 70 7.82 -8.70 -4.05
N ASN A 71 6.61 -9.17 -4.32
CA ASN A 71 5.44 -8.31 -4.56
C ASN A 71 5.10 -7.49 -3.31
N ARG A 72 5.11 -8.12 -2.13
CA ARG A 72 4.84 -7.43 -0.87
C ARG A 72 5.87 -6.35 -0.54
N ILE A 73 7.16 -6.61 -0.78
CA ILE A 73 8.22 -5.61 -0.60
C ILE A 73 8.10 -4.47 -1.61
N SER A 74 7.75 -4.78 -2.86
CA SER A 74 7.51 -3.75 -3.88
C SER A 74 6.36 -2.83 -3.48
N LEU A 75 5.28 -3.40 -2.93
CA LEU A 75 4.15 -2.66 -2.37
C LEU A 75 4.55 -1.79 -1.17
N PHE A 76 5.32 -2.33 -0.21
CA PHE A 76 5.81 -1.53 0.92
C PHE A 76 6.75 -0.41 0.49
N ARG A 77 7.60 -0.64 -0.51
CA ARG A 77 8.45 0.41 -1.09
C ARG A 77 7.62 1.53 -1.73
N MET A 78 6.47 1.20 -2.32
CA MET A 78 5.56 2.19 -2.89
C MET A 78 4.80 2.97 -1.79
N ALA A 79 4.30 2.26 -0.78
CA ALA A 79 3.43 2.84 0.25
C ALA A 79 4.20 3.59 1.36
N PHE A 80 5.34 3.04 1.81
CA PHE A 80 6.08 3.51 2.98
C PHE A 80 7.43 4.14 2.63
N GLY A 81 7.92 3.91 1.41
CA GLY A 81 9.18 4.47 0.96
C GLY A 81 9.10 5.98 0.69
N HIS A 82 10.26 6.61 0.69
CA HIS A 82 10.40 7.99 0.24
C HIS A 82 9.95 8.16 -1.22
N THR A 83 9.19 9.23 -1.49
CA THR A 83 8.67 9.58 -2.81
C THR A 83 9.04 11.03 -3.14
N SER A 84 9.36 11.31 -4.40
CA SER A 84 9.54 12.67 -4.91
C SER A 84 8.37 13.05 -5.83
N SER A 85 7.98 14.34 -5.84
CA SER A 85 6.83 14.85 -6.61
C SER A 85 6.93 14.60 -8.12
N GLU A 86 8.15 14.56 -8.66
CA GLU A 86 8.40 14.40 -10.10
C GLU A 86 8.33 12.94 -10.55
N GLN A 87 8.36 12.00 -9.62
CA GLN A 87 8.34 10.58 -9.96
C GLN A 87 6.94 10.16 -10.42
N ARG A 88 6.90 9.32 -11.45
CA ARG A 88 5.69 8.71 -11.97
C ARG A 88 5.75 7.21 -11.78
N ILE A 89 4.58 6.59 -11.62
CA ILE A 89 4.44 5.14 -11.66
C ILE A 89 3.80 4.75 -12.99
N GLY A 90 4.47 3.84 -13.70
CA GLY A 90 4.00 3.31 -14.96
C GLY A 90 2.87 2.31 -14.80
N ARG A 91 2.04 2.15 -15.83
CA ARG A 91 0.89 1.22 -15.81
C ARG A 91 1.25 -0.21 -15.39
N ASN A 92 2.37 -0.74 -15.85
CA ASN A 92 2.79 -2.12 -15.54
C ASN A 92 3.21 -2.28 -14.08
N GLU A 93 3.94 -1.29 -13.53
CA GLU A 93 4.31 -1.30 -12.12
C GLU A 93 3.05 -1.20 -11.25
N LEU A 94 2.13 -0.30 -11.60
CA LEU A 94 0.85 -0.17 -10.90
C LEU A 94 0.05 -1.47 -10.92
N ALA A 95 -0.11 -2.10 -12.09
CA ALA A 95 -0.85 -3.35 -12.21
C ALA A 95 -0.27 -4.45 -11.31
N SER A 96 1.06 -4.62 -11.32
CA SER A 96 1.75 -5.58 -10.44
C SER A 96 1.53 -5.29 -8.95
N LEU A 97 1.50 -4.03 -8.55
CA LEU A 97 1.20 -3.64 -7.17
C LEU A 97 -0.25 -3.95 -6.78
N LEU A 98 -1.22 -3.66 -7.66
CA LEU A 98 -2.63 -3.95 -7.41
C LEU A 98 -2.89 -5.46 -7.32
N GLU A 99 -2.23 -6.26 -8.17
CA GLU A 99 -2.31 -7.73 -8.11
C GLU A 99 -1.82 -8.31 -6.78
N THR A 100 -0.99 -7.58 -6.02
CA THR A 100 -0.54 -8.02 -4.69
C THR A 100 -1.71 -8.16 -3.72
N PHE A 101 -2.74 -7.32 -3.84
CA PHE A 101 -3.94 -7.40 -3.00
C PHE A 101 -4.87 -8.56 -3.43
N ASP A 102 -4.95 -8.81 -4.74
CA ASP A 102 -5.73 -9.91 -5.30
C ASP A 102 -5.16 -11.28 -4.90
N ARG A 103 -3.83 -11.44 -4.93
CA ARG A 103 -3.13 -12.69 -4.58
C ARG A 103 -3.21 -13.04 -3.10
N ASN A 104 -3.32 -12.04 -2.23
CA ASN A 104 -3.62 -12.25 -0.82
C ASN A 104 -5.05 -12.79 -0.58
N GLY A 105 -5.88 -12.86 -1.63
CA GLY A 105 -7.16 -13.56 -1.65
C GLY A 105 -8.32 -12.82 -0.98
N ARG A 106 -8.11 -11.59 -0.50
CA ARG A 106 -9.12 -10.84 0.27
C ARG A 106 -9.83 -9.80 -0.58
N ILE A 107 -9.10 -8.95 -1.29
CA ILE A 107 -9.69 -7.83 -2.03
C ILE A 107 -9.48 -8.05 -3.52
N ARG A 108 -10.55 -7.94 -4.29
CA ARG A 108 -10.51 -7.87 -5.75
C ARG A 108 -10.48 -6.43 -6.22
N ILE A 109 -9.49 -6.07 -7.04
CA ILE A 109 -9.34 -4.68 -7.49
C ILE A 109 -9.79 -4.50 -8.94
N ARG A 110 -10.59 -3.46 -9.17
CA ARG A 110 -10.88 -2.92 -10.51
C ARG A 110 -10.34 -1.50 -10.60
N PHE A 111 -9.44 -1.26 -11.55
CA PHE A 111 -8.82 0.05 -11.76
C PHE A 111 -9.29 0.68 -13.07
N GLU A 112 -9.89 1.86 -13.00
CA GLU A 112 -10.48 2.61 -14.11
C GLU A 112 -9.81 3.98 -14.27
N ALA A 113 -8.59 3.96 -14.80
CA ALA A 113 -7.92 5.14 -15.30
C ALA A 113 -6.88 4.75 -16.35
N GLU A 114 -6.53 5.71 -17.20
CA GLU A 114 -5.51 5.55 -18.23
C GLU A 114 -4.27 6.40 -17.92
N GLY A 115 -3.14 5.97 -18.47
CA GLY A 115 -1.86 6.66 -18.36
C GLY A 115 -1.13 6.44 -17.05
N ASP A 116 0.10 6.93 -17.01
CA ASP A 116 0.92 6.94 -15.80
C ASP A 116 0.34 7.94 -14.79
N LEU A 117 0.53 7.69 -13.50
CA LEU A 117 0.11 8.62 -12.45
C LEU A 117 1.31 9.11 -11.61
N PRO A 118 1.19 10.28 -10.97
CA PRO A 118 2.19 10.73 -10.00
C PRO A 118 2.42 9.66 -8.92
N ARG A 119 3.67 9.45 -8.53
CA ARG A 119 3.99 8.45 -7.50
C ARG A 119 3.33 8.78 -6.16
N THR A 120 3.09 10.07 -5.89
CA THR A 120 2.30 10.55 -4.73
C THR A 120 0.87 10.00 -4.73
N ASP A 121 0.17 10.09 -5.87
CA ASP A 121 -1.17 9.54 -6.04
C ASP A 121 -1.15 8.02 -5.83
N GLY A 122 -0.18 7.32 -6.43
CA GLY A 122 -0.06 5.87 -6.31
C GLY A 122 0.18 5.42 -4.87
N ARG A 123 0.97 6.18 -4.10
CA ARG A 123 1.23 5.92 -2.68
C ARG A 123 -0.07 5.99 -1.88
N LEU A 124 -0.88 7.03 -2.12
CA LEU A 124 -2.17 7.19 -1.45
C LEU A 124 -3.17 6.10 -1.84
N ILE A 125 -3.18 5.66 -3.11
CA ILE A 125 -4.00 4.51 -3.53
C ILE A 125 -3.57 3.24 -2.77
N MET A 126 -2.27 2.95 -2.68
CA MET A 126 -1.79 1.76 -1.96
C MET A 126 -2.16 1.79 -0.47
N LEU A 127 -2.04 2.95 0.17
CA LEU A 127 -2.38 3.12 1.58
C LEU A 127 -3.90 2.99 1.82
N ALA A 128 -4.72 3.58 0.94
CA ALA A 128 -6.17 3.44 0.98
C ALA A 128 -6.61 1.97 0.86
N LEU A 129 -5.97 1.20 -0.03
CA LEU A 129 -6.21 -0.22 -0.17
C LEU A 129 -5.82 -1.01 1.08
N MET A 130 -4.76 -0.62 1.80
CA MET A 130 -4.41 -1.23 3.08
C MET A 130 -5.44 -0.90 4.17
N CYS A 131 -5.96 0.34 4.21
CA CYS A 131 -7.06 0.71 5.12
C CYS A 131 -8.29 -0.19 4.87
N PHE A 132 -8.62 -0.41 3.59
CA PHE A 132 -9.68 -1.32 3.19
C PHE A 132 -9.38 -2.79 3.50
N GLU A 133 -8.13 -3.26 3.37
CA GLU A 133 -7.72 -4.61 3.79
C GLU A 133 -7.98 -4.84 5.29
N THR A 134 -7.74 -3.81 6.11
CA THR A 134 -8.04 -3.84 7.55
C THR A 134 -9.55 -3.87 7.83
N ALA A 135 -10.34 -3.12 7.06
CA ALA A 135 -11.80 -3.05 7.22
C ALA A 135 -12.55 -4.24 6.59
N MET A 136 -11.95 -4.95 5.64
CA MET A 136 -12.55 -6.08 4.92
C MET A 136 -11.80 -7.40 5.20
N PRO A 137 -11.73 -7.89 6.46
CA PRO A 137 -11.03 -9.14 6.75
C PRO A 137 -11.71 -10.37 6.14
N TRP A 138 -13.00 -10.27 5.78
CA TRP A 138 -13.76 -11.31 5.07
C TRP A 138 -13.72 -11.17 3.54
N GLY A 139 -12.96 -10.20 3.06
CA GLY A 139 -12.81 -9.89 1.65
C GLY A 139 -13.92 -9.02 1.07
N GLY A 140 -13.71 -8.63 -0.19
CA GLY A 140 -14.57 -7.70 -0.91
C GLY A 140 -13.97 -7.30 -2.25
N ARG A 141 -14.50 -6.23 -2.84
CA ARG A 141 -14.01 -5.63 -4.08
C ARG A 141 -13.81 -4.14 -3.91
N VAL A 142 -12.80 -3.59 -4.60
CA VAL A 142 -12.54 -2.15 -4.62
C VAL A 142 -12.48 -1.67 -6.06
N LEU A 143 -13.30 -0.67 -6.39
CA LEU A 143 -13.22 0.11 -7.62
C LEU A 143 -12.37 1.35 -7.38
N ILE A 144 -11.37 1.57 -8.22
CA ILE A 144 -10.49 2.74 -8.18
C ILE A 144 -10.73 3.54 -9.45
N CYS A 145 -11.12 4.80 -9.34
CA CYS A 145 -11.38 5.65 -10.49
C CYS A 145 -10.94 7.10 -10.24
N ARG A 146 -10.78 7.86 -11.33
CA ARG A 146 -10.57 9.32 -11.26
C ARG A 146 -11.87 10.00 -10.86
N ALA A 147 -11.78 10.92 -9.91
CA ALA A 147 -12.88 11.81 -9.53
C ALA A 147 -12.72 13.20 -10.19
N ALA A 148 -13.69 14.09 -9.98
CA ALA A 148 -13.61 15.48 -10.44
C ALA A 148 -12.36 16.21 -9.89
N SER A 149 -11.95 15.85 -8.67
CA SER A 149 -10.69 16.24 -8.06
C SER A 149 -10.02 15.00 -7.47
N GLY A 150 -8.93 14.56 -8.09
CA GLY A 150 -8.08 13.49 -7.55
C GLY A 150 -8.60 12.07 -7.82
N TRP A 151 -8.70 11.25 -6.78
CA TRP A 151 -9.03 9.82 -6.84
C TRP A 151 -10.18 9.45 -5.91
N ARG A 152 -10.91 8.41 -6.31
CA ARG A 152 -11.97 7.80 -5.53
C ARG A 152 -11.78 6.29 -5.53
N LEU A 153 -11.85 5.71 -4.34
CA LEU A 153 -11.81 4.27 -4.11
C LEU A 153 -13.10 3.85 -3.42
N VAL A 154 -13.87 2.98 -4.06
CA VAL A 154 -15.16 2.48 -3.55
C VAL A 154 -15.02 1.01 -3.22
N ALA A 155 -15.18 0.67 -1.96
CA ALA A 155 -15.13 -0.70 -1.45
C ALA A 155 -16.54 -1.26 -1.25
N GLU A 156 -16.72 -2.52 -1.63
CA GLU A 156 -17.94 -3.28 -1.39
C GLU A 156 -17.60 -4.67 -0.82
N ALA A 157 -18.29 -5.05 0.25
CA ALA A 157 -18.13 -6.32 0.94
C ALA A 157 -19.47 -6.83 1.47
N THR A 158 -19.51 -8.11 1.83
CA THR A 158 -20.66 -8.68 2.54
C THR A 158 -20.76 -8.21 3.98
N ARG A 159 -19.64 -7.76 4.55
CA ARG A 159 -19.53 -7.24 5.91
C ARG A 159 -18.26 -6.42 6.07
N ILE A 160 -18.37 -5.29 6.76
CA ILE A 160 -17.24 -4.46 7.18
C ILE A 160 -16.91 -4.65 8.67
N LYS A 161 -15.61 -4.68 8.98
CA LYS A 161 -15.08 -4.51 10.35
C LYS A 161 -14.90 -3.02 10.60
N THR A 162 -15.83 -2.43 11.33
CA THR A 162 -15.74 -1.02 11.75
C THR A 162 -14.81 -0.87 12.95
N ASP A 163 -13.78 -0.04 12.81
CA ASP A 163 -12.95 0.42 13.92
C ASP A 163 -12.85 1.95 13.87
N PRO A 164 -13.79 2.67 14.52
CA PRO A 164 -13.84 4.13 14.44
C PRO A 164 -12.55 4.80 14.89
N ALA A 165 -11.78 4.16 15.77
CA ALA A 165 -10.56 4.72 16.32
C ALA A 165 -9.43 4.76 15.27
N LEU A 166 -9.35 3.74 14.40
CA LEU A 166 -8.42 3.71 13.27
C LEU A 166 -8.83 4.71 12.19
N TRP A 167 -10.11 4.73 11.83
CA TRP A 167 -10.61 5.60 10.76
C TRP A 167 -10.60 7.09 11.10
N ALA A 168 -10.69 7.43 12.39
CA ALA A 168 -10.53 8.82 12.87
C ALA A 168 -9.17 9.45 12.50
N TRP A 169 -8.14 8.65 12.19
CA TRP A 169 -6.87 9.16 11.67
C TRP A 169 -7.02 9.87 10.32
N LEU A 170 -8.01 9.46 9.50
CA LEU A 170 -8.25 10.01 8.17
C LEU A 170 -9.04 11.33 8.20
N ASP A 171 -9.49 11.79 9.37
CA ASP A 171 -10.26 13.04 9.53
C ASP A 171 -9.43 14.33 9.37
N GLY A 172 -8.17 14.22 8.94
CA GLY A 172 -7.29 15.37 8.69
C GLY A 172 -6.93 16.15 9.96
N GLY A 173 -6.71 15.44 11.08
CA GLY A 173 -6.26 16.05 12.34
C GLY A 173 -7.35 16.81 13.12
N LYS A 174 -8.63 16.65 12.75
CA LYS A 174 -9.77 17.24 13.47
C LYS A 174 -10.07 16.54 14.81
N SER A 175 -9.60 15.31 14.98
CA SER A 175 -9.80 14.54 16.20
C SER A 175 -8.76 14.92 17.26
N HIS A 176 -9.22 15.35 18.43
CA HIS A 176 -8.37 15.93 19.48
C HIS A 176 -7.60 14.87 20.30
N ALA A 177 -7.94 13.59 20.13
CA ALA A 177 -7.25 12.48 20.78
C ALA A 177 -7.27 11.25 19.86
N LEU A 178 -6.25 11.12 19.01
CA LEU A 178 -6.07 9.93 18.19
C LEU A 178 -5.48 8.79 19.03
N PRO A 179 -5.96 7.55 18.88
CA PRO A 179 -5.40 6.40 19.57
C PRO A 179 -3.97 6.13 19.08
N MET A 180 -3.14 5.55 19.94
CA MET A 180 -1.79 5.13 19.53
C MET A 180 -1.88 3.98 18.51
N LEU A 181 -1.32 4.20 17.31
CA LEU A 181 -1.27 3.18 16.27
C LEU A 181 -0.34 2.03 16.67
N GLN A 182 -0.76 0.82 16.34
CA GLN A 182 0.11 -0.36 16.35
C GLN A 182 0.80 -0.51 14.99
N PRO A 183 1.93 -1.22 14.90
CA PRO A 183 2.63 -1.42 13.63
C PRO A 183 1.76 -1.92 12.46
N PRO A 184 0.79 -2.84 12.65
CA PRO A 184 -0.10 -3.27 11.56
C PRO A 184 -0.98 -2.15 11.00
N ASP A 185 -1.30 -1.14 11.83
CA ASP A 185 -2.27 -0.07 11.53
C ASP A 185 -1.58 1.23 11.09
N VAL A 186 -0.25 1.24 10.97
CA VAL A 186 0.54 2.45 10.64
C VAL A 186 0.09 3.13 9.34
N HIS A 187 -0.50 2.36 8.42
CA HIS A 187 -0.98 2.84 7.12
C HIS A 187 -2.08 3.90 7.25
N PHE A 188 -2.89 3.90 8.31
CA PHE A 188 -3.88 4.96 8.56
C PHE A 188 -3.20 6.31 8.84
N GLY A 189 -2.19 6.32 9.71
CA GLY A 189 -1.44 7.53 10.03
C GLY A 189 -0.62 8.05 8.85
N LEU A 190 0.06 7.15 8.13
CA LEU A 190 0.83 7.51 6.93
C LEU A 190 -0.06 8.06 5.82
N MET A 191 -1.26 7.51 5.62
CA MET A 191 -2.20 8.04 4.64
C MET A 191 -2.59 9.48 4.97
N ALA A 192 -2.93 9.74 6.23
CA ALA A 192 -3.30 11.07 6.70
C ALA A 192 -2.15 12.08 6.51
N SER A 193 -0.94 11.72 6.92
CA SER A 193 0.22 12.60 6.82
C SER A 193 0.61 12.88 5.36
N PHE A 194 0.74 11.83 4.54
CA PHE A 194 1.13 11.99 3.14
C PHE A 194 0.06 12.68 2.28
N ALA A 195 -1.23 12.56 2.63
CA ALA A 195 -2.26 13.34 1.97
C ALA A 195 -2.14 14.83 2.34
N HIS A 196 -1.89 15.13 3.62
CA HIS A 196 -1.66 16.49 4.08
C HIS A 196 -0.44 17.13 3.40
N GLU A 197 0.69 16.43 3.36
CA GLU A 197 1.91 16.85 2.66
C GLU A 197 1.67 17.12 1.17
N ALA A 198 0.86 16.28 0.51
CA ALA A 198 0.49 16.44 -0.89
C ALA A 198 -0.62 17.48 -1.15
N GLY A 199 -1.13 18.15 -0.12
CA GLY A 199 -2.25 19.08 -0.23
C GLY A 199 -3.55 18.43 -0.70
N ARG A 200 -3.74 17.14 -0.41
CA ARG A 200 -4.94 16.36 -0.75
C ARG A 200 -5.90 16.36 0.43
N ASN A 201 -7.19 16.60 0.16
CA ASN A 201 -8.21 16.59 1.19
C ASN A 201 -8.84 15.21 1.27
N LEU A 202 -8.56 14.48 2.36
CA LEU A 202 -9.15 13.17 2.59
C LEU A 202 -10.62 13.29 2.97
N MET A 203 -11.44 12.48 2.30
CA MET A 203 -12.81 12.20 2.70
C MET A 203 -13.01 10.69 2.73
N TRP A 204 -13.76 10.22 3.71
CA TRP A 204 -14.05 8.81 3.84
C TRP A 204 -15.46 8.58 4.40
N GLU A 205 -16.04 7.46 4.04
CA GLU A 205 -17.26 6.93 4.63
C GLU A 205 -17.16 5.41 4.74
N LEU A 206 -17.79 4.84 5.75
CA LEU A 206 -17.94 3.40 5.91
C LEU A 206 -19.37 3.11 6.36
N ASP A 207 -19.93 2.04 5.81
CA ASP A 207 -21.18 1.45 6.28
C ASP A 207 -21.00 -0.06 6.56
N GLU A 208 -22.10 -0.77 6.75
CA GLU A 208 -22.09 -2.20 7.04
C GLU A 208 -21.60 -3.08 5.87
N ASN A 209 -21.68 -2.58 4.63
CA ASN A 209 -21.49 -3.32 3.38
C ASN A 209 -20.38 -2.74 2.49
N GLY A 210 -19.71 -1.67 2.91
CA GLY A 210 -18.69 -1.04 2.10
C GLY A 210 -18.19 0.28 2.66
N GLY A 211 -17.65 1.08 1.75
CA GLY A 211 -17.29 2.44 2.03
C GLY A 211 -16.47 3.05 0.92
N GLU A 212 -16.03 4.27 1.17
CA GLU A 212 -15.34 5.06 0.19
C GLU A 212 -14.21 5.85 0.84
N ILE A 213 -13.13 6.02 0.07
CA ILE A 213 -12.05 6.94 0.36
C ILE A 213 -11.82 7.78 -0.90
N SER A 214 -11.76 9.10 -0.75
CA SER A 214 -11.40 10.03 -1.83
C SER A 214 -10.38 11.08 -1.38
N PHE A 215 -9.56 11.55 -2.32
CA PHE A 215 -8.48 12.52 -2.09
C PHE A 215 -8.04 13.25 -3.35
#